data_AF-A0A1A6BFR1-F1
#
_entry.id   AF-A0A1A6BFR1-F1
#
_cell.length_a   1.000
_cell.length_b   1.000
_cell.length_c   1.000
_cell.angle_alpha   90.00
_cell.angle_beta   90.00
_cell.angle_gamma   90.00
#
_symmetry.space_group_name_H-M   'P 1'
#
loop_
_entity.id
_entity.type
_entity.pdbx_description
1 polymer ?
#
loop_
_entity_poly.entity_id
_entity_poly.type
_entity_poly.pdbx_seq_one_letter_code
_entity_poly.pdbx_strand_id
1 'polypeptide(L)'
;MTDQPAPEPPPLPPALLAVWPIIVVGALGWLVAVAAAFLVSGLEAWRPVTLAGLGVGVLGTSIFVWQLAAARRGARGAQAGLETLVDHQ
;
A
#
# COMPACT_ATOMS: atom_id res chain seq x y z
N MET A 1 2.25 -27.65 38.83
CA MET A 1 2.12 -27.14 37.46
C MET A 1 2.75 -25.75 37.48
N THR A 2 3.96 -25.57 36.99
CA THR A 2 4.62 -24.26 36.97
C THR A 2 4.05 -23.47 35.80
N ASP A 3 3.26 -22.44 36.07
CA ASP A 3 2.86 -21.43 35.07
C ASP A 3 4.08 -20.62 34.67
N GLN A 4 4.84 -21.12 33.70
CA GLN A 4 5.91 -20.35 33.09
C GLN A 4 5.28 -19.46 32.01
N PRO A 5 5.46 -18.13 32.04
CA PRO A 5 4.89 -17.23 31.05
C PRO A 5 5.30 -17.68 29.65
N ALA A 6 4.33 -17.80 28.73
CA ALA A 6 4.62 -18.13 27.34
C ALA A 6 5.58 -17.07 26.76
N PRO A 7 6.63 -17.47 26.01
CA PRO A 7 7.55 -16.51 25.42
C PRO A 7 6.80 -15.50 24.56
N GLU A 8 6.97 -14.21 24.85
CA GLU A 8 6.37 -13.15 24.03
C GLU A 8 7.10 -13.09 22.68
N PRO A 9 6.39 -13.20 21.55
CA PRO A 9 7.02 -13.18 20.24
C PRO A 9 7.67 -11.80 19.99
N PRO A 10 8.87 -11.76 19.39
CA PRO A 10 9.55 -10.50 19.13
C PRO A 10 8.68 -9.61 18.22
N PRO A 11 8.68 -8.29 18.43
CA PRO A 11 7.89 -7.38 17.61
C PRO A 11 8.31 -7.50 16.14
N LEU A 12 7.32 -7.66 15.26
CA LEU A 12 7.57 -7.75 13.82
C LEU A 12 8.21 -6.46 13.31
N PRO A 13 9.21 -6.53 12.41
CA PRO A 13 9.83 -5.35 11.83
C PRO A 13 8.78 -4.41 11.22
N PRO A 14 8.81 -3.09 11.53
CA PRO A 14 7.82 -2.13 11.03
C PRO A 14 7.71 -2.12 9.50
N ALA A 15 8.82 -2.42 8.81
CA ALA A 15 8.86 -2.51 7.36
C ALA A 15 7.97 -3.63 6.79
N LEU A 16 7.80 -4.76 7.49
CA LEU A 16 6.93 -5.86 7.04
C LEU A 16 5.44 -5.54 7.25
N LEU A 17 5.14 -4.60 8.14
CA LEU A 17 3.78 -4.13 8.41
C LEU A 17 3.38 -2.98 7.48
N ALA A 18 4.34 -2.31 6.85
CA ALA A 18 4.10 -1.27 5.88
C ALA A 18 3.79 -1.87 4.51
N VAL A 19 2.73 -1.37 3.85
CA VAL A 19 2.39 -1.77 2.47
C VAL A 19 3.32 -1.14 1.43
N TRP A 20 3.94 -0.01 1.75
CA TRP A 20 4.76 0.78 0.83
C TRP A 20 5.96 0.02 0.21
N PRO A 21 6.76 -0.75 0.96
CA PRO A 21 7.86 -1.53 0.40
C PRO A 21 7.42 -2.48 -0.72
N ILE A 22 6.25 -3.13 -0.57
CA ILE A 22 5.73 -4.07 -1.58
C ILE A 22 5.34 -3.31 -2.85
N ILE A 23 4.66 -2.16 -2.72
CA ILE A 23 4.29 -1.31 -3.86
C ILE A 23 5.53 -0.84 -4.61
N VAL A 24 6.56 -0.39 -3.87
CA VAL A 24 7.82 0.10 -4.47
C VAL A 24 8.54 -1.02 -5.21
N VAL A 25 8.69 -2.20 -4.61
CA VAL A 25 9.36 -3.35 -5.25
C VAL A 25 8.60 -3.77 -6.51
N GLY A 26 7.27 -3.86 -6.46
CA GLY A 26 6.45 -4.19 -7.62
C GLY A 26 6.56 -3.15 -8.75
N ALA A 27 6.52 -1.86 -8.41
CA ALA A 27 6.67 -0.77 -9.38
C ALA A 27 8.05 -0.78 -10.05
N LEU A 28 9.12 -0.96 -9.26
CA LEU A 28 10.49 -1.09 -9.77
C LEU A 28 10.63 -2.32 -10.67
N GLY A 29 10.04 -3.45 -10.29
CA GLY A 29 10.03 -4.67 -11.10
C GLY A 29 9.41 -4.44 -12.48
N TRP A 30 8.25 -3.79 -12.55
CA TRP A 30 7.62 -3.46 -13.82
C TRP A 30 8.40 -2.42 -14.63
N LEU A 31 9.01 -1.41 -13.99
CA LEU A 31 9.88 -0.45 -14.66
C LEU A 31 11.10 -1.11 -15.30
N VAL A 32 11.74 -2.03 -14.57
CA VAL A 32 12.86 -2.83 -15.09
C VAL A 32 12.40 -3.71 -16.24
N ALA A 33 11.23 -4.36 -16.14
CA ALA A 33 10.68 -5.18 -17.22
C ALA A 33 10.38 -4.36 -18.47
N VAL A 34 9.80 -3.16 -18.32
CA VAL A 34 9.62 -2.21 -19.44
C VAL A 34 10.96 -1.84 -20.04
N ALA A 35 11.95 -1.46 -19.23
CA ALA A 35 13.29 -1.14 -19.74
C ALA A 35 13.89 -2.32 -20.53
N ALA A 36 13.79 -3.54 -20.02
CA ALA A 36 14.27 -4.74 -20.70
C ALA A 36 13.56 -4.96 -22.05
N ALA A 37 12.23 -4.80 -22.11
CA ALA A 37 11.45 -5.00 -23.34
C ALA A 37 11.75 -3.96 -24.45
N PHE A 38 12.32 -2.81 -24.11
CA PHE A 38 12.70 -1.77 -25.08
C PHE A 38 14.20 -1.73 -25.39
N LEU A 39 15.06 -2.13 -24.45
CA LEU A 39 16.52 -2.05 -24.60
C LEU A 39 17.17 -3.37 -25.03
N VAL A 40 16.50 -4.52 -24.81
CA VAL A 40 17.05 -5.84 -25.14
C VAL A 40 16.36 -6.41 -26.37
N SER A 41 17.16 -6.66 -27.42
CA SER A 41 16.69 -7.35 -28.63
C SER A 41 16.23 -8.77 -28.29
N GLY A 42 15.03 -9.15 -28.74
CA GLY A 42 14.40 -10.43 -28.44
C GLY A 42 13.34 -10.39 -27.33
N LEU A 43 13.16 -9.25 -26.65
CA LEU A 43 12.08 -9.05 -25.67
C LEU A 43 10.96 -8.14 -26.19
N GLU A 44 10.93 -7.80 -27.47
CA GLU A 44 9.94 -6.86 -28.02
C GLU A 44 8.50 -7.37 -27.89
N ALA A 45 8.32 -8.70 -27.97
CA ALA A 45 7.01 -9.34 -27.80
C ALA A 45 6.42 -9.15 -26.39
N TRP A 46 7.25 -8.85 -25.39
CA TRP A 46 6.81 -8.63 -24.01
C TRP A 46 6.31 -7.20 -23.75
N ARG A 47 6.55 -6.25 -24.66
CA ARG A 47 6.18 -4.84 -24.49
C ARG A 47 4.71 -4.62 -24.08
N PRO A 48 3.71 -5.28 -24.70
CA PRO A 48 2.32 -5.10 -24.30
C PRO A 48 2.09 -5.55 -22.85
N VAL A 49 2.69 -6.67 -22.44
CA VAL A 49 2.58 -7.21 -21.08
C VAL A 49 3.26 -6.31 -20.07
N THR A 50 4.47 -5.83 -20.37
CA THR A 50 5.22 -4.94 -19.46
C THR A 50 4.52 -3.59 -19.27
N LEU A 51 3.93 -3.05 -20.34
CA LEU A 51 3.14 -1.82 -20.24
C LEU A 51 1.81 -2.03 -19.52
N ALA A 52 1.12 -3.14 -19.77
CA ALA A 52 -0.10 -3.48 -19.05
C ALA A 52 0.16 -3.64 -17.55
N GLY A 53 1.23 -4.36 -17.17
CA GLY A 53 1.63 -4.53 -15.78
C GLY A 53 1.97 -3.22 -15.09
N LEU A 54 2.75 -2.35 -15.74
CA LEU A 54 3.05 -1.01 -15.22
C LEU A 54 1.77 -0.16 -15.07
N GLY A 55 0.89 -0.18 -16.08
CA GLY A 55 -0.39 0.54 -16.06
C GLY A 55 -1.32 0.08 -14.93
N VAL A 56 -1.46 -1.24 -14.76
CA VAL A 56 -2.22 -1.84 -13.65
C VAL A 56 -1.61 -1.46 -12.30
N GLY A 57 -0.28 -1.46 -12.17
CA GLY A 57 0.42 -1.05 -10.95
C GLY A 57 0.17 0.42 -10.60
N VAL A 58 0.23 1.32 -11.58
CA VAL A 58 -0.09 2.75 -11.40
C VAL A 58 -1.56 2.93 -11.01
N LEU A 59 -2.48 2.25 -11.68
CA LEU A 59 -3.91 2.34 -11.39
C LEU A 59 -4.22 1.85 -9.96
N GLY A 60 -3.75 0.65 -9.60
CA GLY A 60 -3.97 0.08 -8.27
C GLY A 60 -3.39 0.94 -7.15
N THR A 61 -2.17 1.47 -7.34
CA THR A 61 -1.53 2.37 -6.37
C THR A 61 -2.30 3.67 -6.23
N SER A 62 -2.80 4.24 -7.33
CA SER A 62 -3.59 5.47 -7.32
C SER A 62 -4.90 5.30 -6.55
N ILE A 63 -5.60 4.19 -6.79
CA ILE A 63 -6.81 3.83 -6.03
C ILE A 63 -6.47 3.69 -4.54
N PHE A 64 -5.41 2.95 -4.21
CA PHE A 64 -4.98 2.75 -2.82
C PHE A 64 -4.69 4.07 -2.09
N VAL A 65 -3.94 4.98 -2.72
CA VAL A 65 -3.63 6.29 -2.14
C VAL A 65 -4.89 7.13 -1.96
N TRP A 66 -5.82 7.07 -2.90
CA TRP A 66 -7.11 7.76 -2.77
C TRP A 66 -7.93 7.21 -1.60
N GLN A 67 -7.98 5.89 -1.43
CA GLN A 67 -8.61 5.21 -0.30
C GLN A 67 -7.93 5.59 1.02
N LEU A 68 -6.60 5.57 1.07
CA LEU A 68 -5.82 5.97 2.25
C LEU A 68 -6.08 7.44 2.63
N ALA A 69 -6.15 8.32 1.64
CA ALA A 69 -6.50 9.72 1.86
C ALA A 69 -7.94 9.88 2.35
N ALA A 70 -8.89 9.09 1.81
CA ALA A 70 -10.28 9.08 2.27
C ALA A 70 -10.40 8.60 3.72
N ALA A 71 -9.72 7.50 4.07
CA ALA A 71 -9.67 6.99 5.44
C ALA A 71 -9.09 8.03 6.42
N ARG A 72 -8.01 8.72 6.04
CA ARG A 72 -7.43 9.81 6.85
C ARG A 72 -8.38 11.01 7.01
N ARG A 73 -9.22 11.30 6.01
CA ARG A 73 -10.25 12.35 6.09
C ARG A 73 -11.44 11.92 6.95
N GLY A 74 -11.77 10.63 6.98
CA GLY A 74 -12.90 10.06 7.74
C GLY A 74 -12.82 10.20 9.26
N ALA A 75 -11.65 10.54 9.82
CA ALA A 75 -11.51 10.79 11.26
C ALA A 75 -11.97 12.19 11.72
N ARG A 76 -12.19 13.15 10.81
CA ARG A 76 -12.61 14.53 11.18
C ARG A 76 -14.11 14.79 11.02
N GLY A 77 -14.88 13.84 10.50
CA GLY A 77 -16.34 13.98 10.30
C GLY A 77 -17.20 13.55 11.49
N ALA A 78 -16.64 12.88 12.50
CA ALA A 78 -17.38 12.35 13.65
C ALA A 78 -17.50 13.35 14.83
N GLN A 79 -17.07 14.60 14.64
CA GLN A 79 -17.22 15.69 15.62
C GLN A 79 -18.02 16.86 15.01
N ALA A 80 -19.15 16.55 14.37
CA ALA A 80 -20.10 17.55 13.86
C ALA A 80 -21.44 17.47 14.64
N GLY A 81 -21.37 17.16 15.93
CA GLY A 81 -22.57 16.89 16.74
C GLY A 81 -22.31 16.45 18.18
N LEU A 82 -21.05 16.32 18.61
CA LEU A 82 -20.71 16.12 20.03
C LEU A 82 -20.71 17.46 20.77
N GLU A 83 -20.39 18.54 20.08
CA GLU A 83 -20.49 19.92 20.55
C GLU A 83 -21.93 20.30 20.93
N THR A 84 -22.95 19.84 20.18
CA THR A 84 -24.36 20.09 20.51
C THR A 84 -24.83 19.30 21.74
N LEU A 85 -24.19 18.17 22.05
CA LEU A 85 -24.52 17.33 23.21
C LEU A 85 -23.87 17.86 24.50
N VAL A 86 -22.72 18.53 24.38
CA VAL A 86 -22.00 19.15 25.49
C VAL A 86 -22.56 20.55 25.82
N ASP A 87 -23.09 21.29 24.84
CA ASP A 87 -23.71 22.63 25.03
C ASP A 87 -25.10 22.60 25.72
N HIS A 88 -25.60 21.43 26.13
CA HIS A 88 -26.88 21.26 26.82
C HIS A 88 -26.74 20.70 28.25
N GLN A 89 -25.58 20.88 28.88
CA GLN A 89 -25.33 20.64 30.31
C GLN A 89 -25.00 21.96 31.01
#